data_AF-A0A965M664-F1
#
_entry.id   AF-A0A965M664-F1
#
_cell.length_a   1.000
_cell.length_b   1.000
_cell.length_c   1.000
_cell.angle_alpha   90.00
_cell.angle_beta   90.00
_cell.angle_gamma   90.00
#
_symmetry.space_group_name_H-M   'P 1'
#
loop_
_entity.id
_entity.type
_entity.pdbx_description
1 polymer ?
#
loop_
_entity_poly.entity_id
_entity_poly.type
_entity_poly.pdbx_seq_one_letter_code
_entity_poly.pdbx_strand_id
1 'polypeptide(L)'
;MISVASAHAQEESIAPRGWDLSQWELVPIQSAGRVKPMGAFAGEIVLHLSSRRQFEGWRPSEMLLSIVTNPKFWRDKLLIKVERKDVKKQLLLDESRQRFSVAELFNNPTLLQYAQRMGSEESTLAKPPNPNADPREEELKRIFDRLMVFHRIVVGDDLKIIPSEPGTSWERLNPNEEGRQKPIQQVLSDQTAAGKIRSKFVELMGAYLSGDEKAFQLASIALKGAVEQEASRLEPSFTQVVIPRISAEKLYHDLRPFHWSWILYVFSALFFSIAAWLSTSAVSSVKVRISHWVAFSSMFFALGLHSAGFGLRSFVAGRPPVSNMYESIV
;
A
#
# COMPACT_ATOMS: atom_id res chain seq x y z
N MET A 1 -24.57 -16.97 12.02
CA MET A 1 -24.46 -15.58 12.52
C MET A 1 -23.53 -15.45 13.73
N ILE A 2 -23.50 -16.41 14.67
CA ILE A 2 -22.62 -16.37 15.86
C ILE A 2 -21.12 -16.36 15.50
N SER A 3 -20.71 -17.08 14.44
CA SER A 3 -19.29 -17.16 14.00
C SER A 3 -18.75 -15.88 13.33
N VAL A 4 -19.60 -15.09 12.67
CA VAL A 4 -19.16 -13.83 12.03
C VAL A 4 -19.04 -12.72 13.06
N ALA A 5 -19.96 -12.67 14.02
CA ALA A 5 -19.91 -11.74 15.15
C ALA A 5 -18.72 -12.03 16.08
N SER A 6 -18.41 -13.29 16.35
CA SER A 6 -17.22 -13.65 17.15
C SER A 6 -15.92 -13.35 16.41
N ALA A 7 -15.87 -13.59 15.09
CA ALA A 7 -14.71 -13.24 14.28
C ALA A 7 -14.49 -11.72 14.21
N HIS A 8 -15.56 -10.94 14.01
CA HIS A 8 -15.49 -9.46 14.05
C HIS A 8 -15.09 -8.93 15.44
N ALA A 9 -15.66 -9.47 16.52
CA ALA A 9 -15.31 -9.06 17.89
C ALA A 9 -13.86 -9.40 18.25
N GLN A 10 -13.37 -10.55 17.80
CA GLN A 10 -11.98 -10.94 17.97
C GLN A 10 -11.07 -10.07 17.09
N GLU A 11 -11.53 -9.61 15.93
CA GLU A 11 -10.77 -8.72 15.05
C GLU A 11 -10.68 -7.28 15.56
N GLU A 12 -11.75 -6.74 16.16
CA GLU A 12 -11.76 -5.44 16.84
C GLU A 12 -10.83 -5.42 18.07
N SER A 13 -10.63 -6.57 18.73
CA SER A 13 -9.72 -6.67 19.89
C SER A 13 -8.22 -6.69 19.54
N ILE A 14 -7.86 -7.01 18.29
CA ILE A 14 -6.46 -7.26 17.89
C ILE A 14 -5.73 -5.97 17.52
N ALA A 15 -6.44 -4.98 17.00
CA ALA A 15 -5.84 -3.74 16.55
C ALA A 15 -6.88 -2.60 16.52
N PRO A 16 -6.53 -1.40 17.01
CA PRO A 16 -7.40 -0.24 16.86
C PRO A 16 -7.71 0.05 15.39
N ARG A 17 -8.98 0.36 15.12
CA ARG A 17 -9.50 0.75 13.79
C ARG A 17 -10.11 2.14 13.84
N GLY A 18 -10.14 2.83 12.70
CA GLY A 18 -10.79 4.13 12.56
C GLY A 18 -9.99 5.32 13.09
N TRP A 19 -8.77 5.09 13.58
CA TRP A 19 -7.89 6.16 14.08
C TRP A 19 -7.45 7.11 12.97
N ASP A 20 -7.11 8.35 13.35
CA ASP A 20 -6.39 9.23 12.43
C ASP A 20 -4.94 8.75 12.26
N LEU A 21 -4.63 8.27 11.05
CA LEU A 21 -3.30 7.81 10.65
C LEU A 21 -2.55 8.84 9.78
N SER A 22 -3.06 10.07 9.66
CA SER A 22 -2.54 11.08 8.73
C SER A 22 -1.03 11.33 8.87
N GLN A 23 -0.53 11.40 10.10
CA GLN A 23 0.89 11.62 10.39
C GLN A 23 1.73 10.37 10.16
N TRP A 24 1.21 9.19 10.50
CA TRP A 24 1.85 7.91 10.20
C TRP A 24 2.01 7.70 8.69
N GLU A 25 0.97 8.02 7.92
CA GLU A 25 0.97 7.87 6.46
C GLU A 25 1.98 8.76 5.75
N LEU A 26 2.39 9.87 6.38
CA LEU A 26 3.38 10.80 5.86
C LEU A 26 4.82 10.45 6.23
N VAL A 27 5.05 9.44 7.09
CA VAL A 27 6.41 9.00 7.42
C VAL A 27 7.13 8.59 6.13
N PRO A 28 8.31 9.17 5.81
CA PRO A 28 9.07 8.77 4.64
C PRO A 28 9.58 7.33 4.76
N ILE A 29 9.45 6.56 3.68
CA ILE A 29 10.00 5.21 3.56
C ILE A 29 10.56 5.00 2.16
N GLN A 30 11.72 4.34 2.06
CA GLN A 30 12.28 3.97 0.75
C GLN A 30 11.77 2.60 0.30
N SER A 31 11.20 2.54 -0.90
CA SER A 31 10.79 1.28 -1.54
C SER A 31 11.01 1.37 -3.04
N ALA A 32 11.50 0.29 -3.65
CA ALA A 32 11.89 0.24 -5.07
C ALA A 32 12.82 1.41 -5.48
N GLY A 33 13.75 1.78 -4.60
CA GLY A 33 14.73 2.86 -4.85
C GLY A 33 14.20 4.29 -4.71
N ARG A 34 12.89 4.48 -4.44
CA ARG A 34 12.28 5.82 -4.26
C ARG A 34 11.74 5.99 -2.85
N VAL A 35 11.95 7.18 -2.27
CA VAL A 35 11.28 7.58 -1.03
C VAL A 35 9.83 7.99 -1.33
N LYS A 36 8.89 7.41 -0.59
CA LYS A 36 7.43 7.59 -0.76
C LYS A 36 6.76 7.71 0.62
N PRO A 37 5.51 8.21 0.70
CA PRO A 37 4.75 8.18 1.95
C PRO A 37 4.49 6.74 2.39
N MET A 38 4.55 6.50 3.70
CA MET A 38 4.19 5.22 4.32
C MET A 38 2.79 4.73 3.90
N GLY A 39 1.83 5.63 3.71
CA GLY A 39 0.49 5.26 3.24
C GLY A 39 0.48 4.64 1.83
N ALA A 40 1.32 5.14 0.91
CA ALA A 40 1.46 4.55 -0.42
C ALA A 40 2.15 3.19 -0.35
N PHE A 41 3.22 3.08 0.44
CA PHE A 41 3.88 1.81 0.73
C PHE A 41 2.90 0.77 1.30
N ALA A 42 2.10 1.14 2.30
CA ALA A 42 1.09 0.26 2.88
C ALA A 42 0.07 -0.21 1.84
N GLY A 43 -0.37 0.69 0.94
CA GLY A 43 -1.22 0.36 -0.19
C GLY A 43 -0.60 -0.69 -1.12
N GLU A 44 0.68 -0.53 -1.46
CA GLU A 44 1.43 -1.48 -2.29
C GLU A 44 1.56 -2.86 -1.62
N ILE A 45 1.90 -2.91 -0.32
CA ILE A 45 2.02 -4.15 0.44
C ILE A 45 0.67 -4.88 0.51
N VAL A 46 -0.41 -4.18 0.87
CA VAL A 46 -1.74 -4.80 0.97
C VAL A 46 -2.25 -5.28 -0.37
N LEU A 47 -2.02 -4.51 -1.44
CA LEU A 47 -2.35 -4.94 -2.79
C LEU A 47 -1.55 -6.18 -3.20
N HIS A 48 -0.25 -6.20 -2.92
CA HIS A 48 0.61 -7.33 -3.28
C HIS A 48 0.20 -8.62 -2.56
N LEU A 49 0.00 -8.56 -1.23
CA LEU A 49 -0.37 -9.71 -0.40
C LEU A 49 -1.79 -10.20 -0.69
N SER A 50 -2.77 -9.29 -0.73
CA SER A 50 -4.19 -9.65 -0.78
C SER A 50 -4.78 -9.66 -2.19
N SER A 51 -4.09 -9.09 -3.18
CA SER A 51 -4.63 -8.77 -4.52
C SER A 51 -5.84 -7.82 -4.48
N ARG A 52 -5.98 -7.02 -3.41
CA ARG A 52 -7.04 -6.01 -3.26
C ARG A 52 -6.47 -4.72 -2.67
N ARG A 53 -7.06 -3.58 -3.05
CA ARG A 53 -6.70 -2.26 -2.48
C ARG A 53 -7.12 -2.09 -1.02
N GLN A 54 -8.13 -2.83 -0.59
CA GLN A 54 -8.56 -2.97 0.80
C GLN A 54 -8.94 -4.44 1.00
N PHE A 55 -8.63 -4.98 2.18
CA PHE A 55 -8.89 -6.37 2.51
C PHE A 55 -9.79 -6.42 3.73
N GLU A 56 -10.99 -6.99 3.57
CA GLU A 56 -11.96 -7.20 4.66
C GLU A 56 -12.23 -5.94 5.51
N GLY A 57 -12.38 -4.79 4.86
CA GLY A 57 -12.69 -3.52 5.52
C GLY A 57 -11.49 -2.81 6.15
N TRP A 58 -10.30 -3.40 6.16
CA TRP A 58 -9.09 -2.73 6.63
C TRP A 58 -8.60 -1.68 5.64
N ARG A 59 -8.31 -0.47 6.13
CA ARG A 59 -7.50 0.50 5.35
C ARG A 59 -6.06 -0.01 5.28
N PRO A 60 -5.32 0.27 4.18
CA PRO A 60 -3.97 -0.29 4.02
C PRO A 60 -3.00 0.04 5.16
N SER A 61 -3.01 1.30 5.62
CA SER A 61 -2.15 1.77 6.71
C SER A 61 -2.47 1.08 8.04
N GLU A 62 -3.75 0.82 8.33
CA GLU A 62 -4.19 0.07 9.51
C GLU A 62 -3.77 -1.39 9.42
N MET A 63 -3.98 -2.01 8.25
CA MET A 63 -3.59 -3.40 8.02
C MET A 63 -2.08 -3.58 8.14
N LEU A 64 -1.26 -2.66 7.60
CA LEU A 64 0.19 -2.73 7.73
C LEU A 64 0.63 -2.66 9.21
N LEU A 65 0.09 -1.71 9.98
CA LEU A 65 0.34 -1.62 11.43
C LEU A 65 -0.06 -2.91 12.14
N SER A 66 -1.23 -3.45 11.82
CA SER A 66 -1.71 -4.69 12.39
C SER A 66 -0.86 -5.91 11.99
N ILE A 67 -0.33 -5.98 10.77
CA ILE A 67 0.59 -7.04 10.33
C ILE A 67 1.87 -7.01 11.16
N VAL A 68 2.44 -5.82 11.36
CA VAL A 68 3.69 -5.65 12.11
C VAL A 68 3.50 -5.98 13.59
N THR A 69 2.38 -5.56 14.18
CA THR A 69 2.11 -5.72 15.62
C THR A 69 1.49 -7.06 15.99
N ASN A 70 0.73 -7.67 15.08
CA ASN A 70 0.01 -8.93 15.29
C ASN A 70 0.32 -9.96 14.18
N PRO A 71 1.59 -10.30 13.93
CA PRO A 71 1.98 -11.13 12.80
C PRO A 71 1.41 -12.55 12.86
N LYS A 72 1.18 -13.10 14.06
CA LYS A 72 0.57 -14.43 14.22
C LYS A 72 -0.86 -14.47 13.65
N PHE A 73 -1.68 -13.48 14.00
CA PHE A 73 -3.04 -13.37 13.48
C PHE A 73 -3.06 -13.33 11.95
N TRP A 74 -2.24 -12.45 11.35
CA TRP A 74 -2.19 -12.32 9.90
C TRP A 74 -1.57 -13.52 9.18
N ARG A 75 -0.69 -14.27 9.86
CA ARG A 75 -0.11 -15.49 9.33
C ARG A 75 -1.15 -16.59 9.13
N ASP A 76 -2.12 -16.67 10.05
CA ASP A 76 -3.16 -17.71 10.04
C ASP A 76 -4.40 -17.29 9.22
N LYS A 77 -4.52 -16.00 8.89
CA LYS A 77 -5.64 -15.46 8.10
C LYS A 77 -5.57 -15.89 6.63
N LEU A 78 -6.72 -16.14 5.99
CA LEU A 78 -6.84 -16.50 4.57
C LEU A 78 -6.54 -15.31 3.64
N LEU A 79 -5.26 -14.96 3.54
CA LEU A 79 -4.79 -13.74 2.90
C LEU A 79 -4.39 -13.94 1.44
N ILE A 80 -3.66 -15.01 1.12
CA ILE A 80 -2.99 -15.17 -0.17
C ILE A 80 -3.93 -15.83 -1.17
N LYS A 81 -4.17 -15.17 -2.31
CA LYS A 81 -5.00 -15.71 -3.40
C LYS A 81 -4.18 -16.67 -4.27
N VAL A 82 -4.71 -17.87 -4.51
CA VAL A 82 -4.20 -18.83 -5.51
C VAL A 82 -5.31 -19.02 -6.53
N GLU A 83 -5.07 -18.60 -7.77
CA GLU A 83 -6.09 -18.49 -8.80
C GLU A 83 -6.23 -19.77 -9.61
N ARG A 84 -5.11 -20.33 -10.08
CA ARG A 84 -5.17 -21.44 -11.04
C ARG A 84 -5.36 -22.79 -10.36
N LYS A 85 -6.18 -23.64 -10.99
CA LYS A 85 -6.46 -25.00 -10.50
C LYS A 85 -5.26 -25.92 -10.59
N ASP A 86 -4.45 -25.80 -11.64
CA ASP A 86 -3.24 -26.60 -11.83
C ASP A 86 -2.17 -26.29 -10.75
N VAL A 87 -2.01 -25.03 -10.34
CA VAL A 87 -1.15 -24.66 -9.19
C VAL A 87 -1.68 -25.26 -7.90
N LYS A 88 -2.99 -25.18 -7.63
CA LYS A 88 -3.59 -25.80 -6.44
C LYS A 88 -3.34 -27.31 -6.41
N LYS A 89 -3.56 -28.01 -7.53
CA LYS A 89 -3.27 -29.44 -7.66
C LYS A 89 -1.80 -29.76 -7.40
N GLN A 90 -0.88 -28.99 -8.00
CA GLN A 90 0.55 -29.17 -7.81
C GLN A 90 0.95 -29.00 -6.34
N LEU A 91 0.38 -27.99 -5.66
CA LEU A 91 0.62 -27.72 -4.25
C LEU A 91 -0.20 -28.61 -3.31
N LEU A 92 -1.01 -29.54 -3.82
CA LEU A 92 -1.92 -30.39 -3.02
C LEU A 92 -2.88 -29.57 -2.13
N LEU A 93 -3.32 -28.42 -2.63
CA LEU A 93 -4.27 -27.52 -1.97
C LEU A 93 -5.71 -27.86 -2.36
N ASP A 94 -6.67 -27.53 -1.48
CA ASP A 94 -8.10 -27.63 -1.79
C ASP A 94 -8.48 -26.72 -2.97
N GLU A 95 -8.86 -27.33 -4.08
CA GLU A 95 -9.20 -26.63 -5.32
C GLU A 95 -10.42 -25.70 -5.21
N SER A 96 -11.32 -25.97 -4.26
CA SER A 96 -12.54 -25.18 -4.03
C SER A 96 -12.24 -23.82 -3.40
N ARG A 97 -11.16 -23.73 -2.62
CA ARG A 97 -10.75 -22.51 -1.93
C ARG A 97 -10.01 -21.55 -2.86
N GLN A 98 -10.25 -20.26 -2.69
CA GLN A 98 -9.58 -19.20 -3.46
C GLN A 98 -8.44 -18.55 -2.68
N ARG A 99 -8.42 -18.69 -1.36
CA ARG A 99 -7.45 -18.06 -0.47
C ARG A 99 -6.89 -19.05 0.55
N PHE A 100 -5.62 -18.85 0.85
CA PHE A 100 -4.80 -19.69 1.73
C PHE A 100 -4.05 -18.81 2.70
N SER A 101 -3.77 -19.34 3.89
CA SER A 101 -3.02 -18.59 4.89
C SER A 101 -1.53 -18.61 4.57
N VAL A 102 -0.80 -17.65 5.12
CA VAL A 102 0.67 -17.64 5.02
C VAL A 102 1.22 -18.89 5.72
N ALA A 103 0.67 -19.27 6.88
CA ALA A 103 1.07 -20.47 7.59
C ALA A 103 0.92 -21.75 6.74
N GLU A 104 -0.21 -21.90 6.06
CA GLU A 104 -0.49 -23.07 5.22
C GLU A 104 0.46 -23.17 4.03
N LEU A 105 0.70 -22.05 3.35
CA LEU A 105 1.58 -22.01 2.18
C LEU A 105 3.06 -22.13 2.56
N PHE A 106 3.49 -21.49 3.64
CA PHE A 106 4.88 -21.52 4.09
C PHE A 106 5.30 -22.93 4.55
N ASN A 107 4.37 -23.69 5.12
CA ASN A 107 4.59 -25.08 5.53
C ASN A 107 4.31 -26.09 4.39
N ASN A 108 4.01 -25.63 3.17
CA ASN A 108 3.75 -26.51 2.04
C ASN A 108 5.08 -27.09 1.51
N PRO A 109 5.29 -28.42 1.59
CA PRO A 109 6.57 -29.02 1.21
C PRO A 109 6.87 -28.88 -0.29
N THR A 110 5.83 -28.89 -1.15
CA THR A 110 6.00 -28.73 -2.59
C THR A 110 6.44 -27.32 -2.94
N LEU A 111 5.83 -26.31 -2.31
CA LEU A 111 6.22 -24.92 -2.52
C LEU A 111 7.64 -24.64 -2.02
N LEU A 112 8.03 -25.23 -0.89
CA LEU A 112 9.39 -25.10 -0.36
C LEU A 112 10.43 -25.74 -1.28
N GLN A 113 10.14 -26.92 -1.83
CA GLN A 113 11.00 -27.56 -2.84
C GLN A 113 11.11 -26.72 -4.12
N TYR A 114 10.01 -26.10 -4.55
CA TYR A 114 10.02 -25.18 -5.68
C TYR A 114 10.93 -23.97 -5.39
N ALA A 115 10.80 -23.35 -4.22
CA ALA A 115 11.62 -22.21 -3.80
C ALA A 115 13.12 -22.54 -3.78
N GLN A 116 13.50 -23.73 -3.32
CA GLN A 116 14.89 -24.20 -3.34
C GLN A 116 15.46 -24.32 -4.76
N ARG A 117 14.64 -24.72 -5.73
CA ARG A 117 15.05 -24.87 -7.14
C ARG A 117 15.16 -23.54 -7.87
N MET A 118 14.33 -22.56 -7.51
CA MET A 118 14.33 -21.23 -8.10
C MET A 118 15.58 -20.42 -7.74
N GLY A 119 16.29 -20.78 -6.66
CA GLY A 119 17.37 -19.96 -6.12
C GLY A 119 16.84 -18.61 -5.62
N SER A 120 17.71 -17.85 -4.95
CA SER A 120 17.40 -16.54 -4.38
C SER A 120 17.20 -15.48 -5.48
N GLU A 121 16.21 -15.64 -6.35
CA GLU A 121 15.81 -14.55 -7.23
C GLU A 121 15.22 -13.41 -6.38
N GLU A 122 15.85 -12.26 -6.50
CA GLU A 122 15.47 -11.01 -5.86
C GLU A 122 14.01 -10.64 -6.15
N SER A 123 13.33 -10.14 -5.11
CA SER A 123 11.90 -9.74 -5.07
C SER A 123 11.36 -9.23 -6.41
N THR A 124 10.27 -9.83 -6.91
CA THR A 124 9.66 -9.48 -8.21
C THR A 124 8.85 -8.19 -8.22
N LEU A 125 8.74 -7.47 -7.10
CA LEU A 125 7.99 -6.21 -7.03
C LEU A 125 8.41 -5.18 -8.10
N ALA A 126 9.62 -5.30 -8.65
CA ALA A 126 10.17 -4.40 -9.67
C ALA A 126 10.35 -5.02 -11.07
N LYS A 127 10.11 -6.34 -11.27
CA LYS A 127 10.36 -6.99 -12.57
C LYS A 127 9.07 -7.13 -13.38
N PRO A 128 9.02 -6.68 -14.65
CA PRO A 128 7.87 -6.91 -15.50
C PRO A 128 7.64 -8.42 -15.74
N PRO A 129 6.38 -8.86 -15.91
CA PRO A 129 6.08 -10.26 -16.19
C PRO A 129 6.81 -10.70 -17.46
N ASN A 130 7.41 -11.90 -17.45
CA ASN A 130 8.00 -12.47 -18.66
C ASN A 130 6.87 -13.04 -19.52
N PRO A 131 6.58 -12.48 -20.72
CA PRO A 131 5.47 -12.94 -21.56
C PRO A 131 5.65 -14.37 -22.08
N ASN A 132 6.86 -14.92 -22.00
CA ASN A 132 7.19 -16.29 -22.43
C ASN A 132 7.29 -17.28 -21.25
N ALA A 133 7.08 -16.84 -20.00
CA ALA A 133 7.14 -17.74 -18.84
C ALA A 133 5.91 -18.65 -18.79
N ASP A 134 6.09 -19.88 -18.29
CA ASP A 134 4.97 -20.77 -18.00
C ASP A 134 4.04 -20.07 -16.99
N PRO A 135 2.77 -19.80 -17.33
CA PRO A 135 1.82 -19.12 -16.44
C PRO A 135 1.64 -19.79 -15.06
N ARG A 136 1.89 -21.10 -14.97
CA ARG A 136 1.88 -21.86 -13.72
C ARG A 136 3.11 -21.55 -12.87
N GLU A 137 4.30 -21.49 -13.47
CA GLU A 137 5.53 -21.08 -12.78
C GLU A 137 5.45 -19.64 -12.30
N GLU A 138 4.89 -18.75 -13.13
CA GLU A 138 4.69 -17.35 -12.76
C GLU A 138 3.76 -17.20 -11.55
N GLU A 139 2.72 -18.03 -11.43
CA GLU A 139 1.88 -18.02 -10.23
C GLU A 139 2.60 -18.59 -9.00
N LEU A 140 3.37 -19.67 -9.14
CA LEU A 140 4.17 -20.22 -8.03
C LEU A 140 5.19 -19.19 -7.51
N LYS A 141 5.88 -18.51 -8.43
CA LYS A 141 6.81 -17.43 -8.11
C LYS A 141 6.11 -16.30 -7.36
N ARG A 142 4.97 -15.82 -7.87
CA ARG A 142 4.16 -14.79 -7.22
C ARG A 142 3.67 -15.20 -5.83
N ILE A 143 3.27 -16.47 -5.64
CA ILE A 143 2.90 -16.98 -4.31
C ILE A 143 4.09 -16.90 -3.38
N PHE A 144 5.25 -17.41 -3.79
CA PHE A 144 6.47 -17.37 -3.00
C PHE A 144 6.90 -15.94 -2.65
N ASP A 145 6.88 -15.03 -3.63
CA ASP A 145 7.20 -13.62 -3.41
C ASP A 145 6.32 -12.97 -2.34
N ARG A 146 5.01 -13.27 -2.34
CA ARG A 146 4.09 -12.77 -1.30
C ARG A 146 4.45 -13.31 0.08
N LEU A 147 4.85 -14.58 0.19
CA LEU A 147 5.31 -15.14 1.46
C LEU A 147 6.58 -14.43 1.95
N MET A 148 7.51 -14.17 1.03
CA MET A 148 8.76 -13.49 1.35
C MET A 148 8.54 -12.01 1.71
N VAL A 149 7.66 -11.30 1.01
CA VAL A 149 7.25 -9.93 1.38
C VAL A 149 6.61 -9.91 2.76
N PHE A 150 5.67 -10.83 3.04
CA PHE A 150 5.07 -10.93 4.36
C PHE A 150 6.13 -11.14 5.44
N HIS A 151 7.05 -12.09 5.25
CA HIS A 151 8.15 -12.34 6.17
C HIS A 151 9.01 -11.09 6.39
N ARG A 152 9.48 -10.45 5.30
CA ARG A 152 10.35 -9.26 5.38
C ARG A 152 9.67 -8.06 6.02
N ILE A 153 8.36 -7.89 5.87
CA ILE A 153 7.60 -6.87 6.60
C ILE A 153 7.56 -7.20 8.10
N VAL A 154 7.23 -8.44 8.46
CA VAL A 154 7.12 -8.87 9.87
C VAL A 154 8.45 -8.76 10.59
N VAL A 155 9.56 -9.10 9.95
CA VAL A 155 10.90 -8.96 10.56
C VAL A 155 11.49 -7.56 10.39
N GLY A 156 10.81 -6.63 9.70
CA GLY A 156 11.24 -5.24 9.55
C GLY A 156 12.34 -4.98 8.51
N ASP A 157 12.62 -5.94 7.62
CA ASP A 157 13.60 -5.82 6.53
C ASP A 157 13.12 -4.89 5.40
N ASP A 158 11.84 -4.98 5.05
CA ASP A 158 11.24 -4.11 4.01
C ASP A 158 10.83 -2.74 4.57
N LEU A 159 10.90 -2.53 5.89
CA LEU A 159 10.64 -1.25 6.56
C LEU A 159 11.89 -0.35 6.54
N LYS A 160 12.26 0.14 5.36
CA LYS A 160 13.44 1.00 5.14
C LYS A 160 13.16 2.47 5.44
N ILE A 161 13.12 2.81 6.73
CA ILE A 161 12.77 4.16 7.22
C ILE A 161 13.95 4.97 7.76
N ILE A 162 15.15 4.39 7.78
CA ILE A 162 16.35 5.03 8.31
C ILE A 162 17.14 5.59 7.14
N PRO A 163 17.23 6.94 6.99
CA PRO A 163 17.95 7.54 5.88
C PRO A 163 19.42 7.15 5.88
N SER A 164 19.97 7.00 4.67
CA SER A 164 21.38 6.68 4.42
C SER A 164 21.94 7.65 3.39
N GLU A 165 23.27 7.63 3.21
CA GLU A 165 23.97 8.54 2.29
C GLU A 165 23.38 8.51 0.87
N PRO A 166 23.35 9.64 0.15
CA PRO A 166 22.84 9.71 -1.22
C PRO A 166 23.45 8.63 -2.13
N GLY A 167 22.59 7.95 -2.90
CA GLY A 167 23.01 6.86 -3.79
C GLY A 167 23.04 5.47 -3.12
N THR A 168 22.77 5.38 -1.81
CA THR A 168 22.63 4.11 -1.09
C THR A 168 21.16 3.80 -0.74
N SER A 169 20.86 2.52 -0.48
CA SER A 169 19.56 2.14 0.05
C SER A 169 19.46 2.61 1.51
N TRP A 170 18.31 3.17 1.87
CA TRP A 170 17.96 3.43 3.27
C TRP A 170 18.03 2.13 4.08
N GLU A 171 18.44 2.27 5.32
CA GLU A 171 18.59 1.18 6.27
C GLU A 171 17.21 0.67 6.73
N ARG A 172 17.15 -0.65 6.94
CA ARG A 172 15.99 -1.35 7.49
C ARG A 172 15.79 -1.06 8.97
N LEU A 173 14.53 -1.04 9.40
CA LEU A 173 14.11 -0.88 10.79
C LEU A 173 14.60 -2.02 11.71
N ASN A 174 14.96 -3.17 11.15
CA ASN A 174 15.66 -4.22 11.87
C ASN A 174 17.19 -4.05 11.77
N PRO A 175 17.92 -3.77 12.86
CA PRO A 175 19.37 -3.58 12.81
C PRO A 175 20.15 -4.91 12.77
N ASN A 176 19.46 -6.04 12.73
CA ASN A 176 20.10 -7.34 12.71
C ASN A 176 20.90 -7.51 11.41
N GLU A 177 22.14 -7.95 11.53
CA GLU A 177 22.97 -8.36 10.41
C GLU A 177 22.87 -9.89 10.31
N GLU A 178 22.58 -10.40 9.11
CA GLU A 178 22.68 -11.83 8.74
C GLU A 178 22.46 -12.82 9.89
N GLY A 179 21.22 -12.91 10.37
CA GLY A 179 20.81 -13.91 11.37
C GLY A 179 21.25 -13.65 12.81
N ARG A 180 21.93 -12.53 13.12
CA ARG A 180 22.28 -12.15 14.50
C ARG A 180 21.34 -11.08 15.03
N GLN A 181 20.53 -11.46 16.02
CA GLN A 181 19.62 -10.54 16.71
C GLN A 181 20.42 -9.63 17.66
N LYS A 182 20.37 -8.31 17.45
CA LYS A 182 20.84 -7.34 18.45
C LYS A 182 19.78 -7.25 19.57
N PRO A 183 20.16 -7.37 20.85
CA PRO A 183 19.24 -7.18 21.96
C PRO A 183 18.52 -5.82 21.88
N ILE A 184 17.22 -5.80 22.19
CA ILE A 184 16.42 -4.56 22.08
C ILE A 184 16.98 -3.43 22.96
N GLN A 185 17.56 -3.74 24.13
CA GLN A 185 18.26 -2.77 24.97
C GLN A 185 19.42 -2.08 24.24
N GLN A 186 20.20 -2.81 23.43
CA GLN A 186 21.30 -2.20 22.66
C GLN A 186 20.75 -1.25 21.59
N VAL A 187 19.66 -1.64 20.92
CA VAL A 187 18.98 -0.80 19.92
C VAL A 187 18.41 0.48 20.55
N LEU A 188 17.83 0.38 21.74
CA LEU A 188 17.24 1.52 22.44
C LEU A 188 18.29 2.43 23.10
N SER A 189 19.49 1.90 23.40
CA SER A 189 20.61 2.69 23.92
C SER A 189 21.39 3.45 22.83
N ASP A 190 21.21 3.09 21.56
CA ASP A 190 21.89 3.68 20.42
C ASP A 190 21.50 5.17 20.26
N GLN A 191 22.47 6.06 20.43
CA GLN A 191 22.29 7.51 20.34
C GLN A 191 22.52 8.06 18.92
N THR A 192 22.83 7.21 17.94
CA THR A 192 22.90 7.61 16.53
C THR A 192 21.54 8.06 16.01
N ALA A 193 21.51 8.71 14.84
CA ALA A 193 20.26 9.06 14.18
C ALA A 193 19.39 7.81 13.92
N ALA A 194 20.02 6.71 13.50
CA ALA A 194 19.36 5.41 13.31
C ALA A 194 18.74 4.89 14.61
N GLY A 195 19.50 4.91 15.72
CA GLY A 195 19.00 4.51 17.05
C GLY A 195 17.80 5.36 17.52
N LYS A 196 17.86 6.68 17.33
CA LYS A 196 16.76 7.60 17.63
C LYS A 196 15.51 7.30 16.82
N ILE A 197 15.64 7.09 15.51
CA ILE A 197 14.51 6.72 14.62
C ILE A 197 13.89 5.39 15.06
N ARG A 198 14.72 4.38 15.37
CA ARG A 198 14.26 3.07 15.88
C ARG A 198 13.50 3.23 17.20
N SER A 199 14.02 4.05 18.12
CA SER A 199 13.35 4.34 19.40
C SER A 199 11.99 5.00 19.19
N LYS A 200 11.89 6.01 18.30
CA LYS A 200 10.61 6.65 17.95
C LYS A 200 9.61 5.70 17.30
N PHE A 201 10.09 4.76 16.49
CA PHE A 201 9.22 3.71 15.95
C PHE A 201 8.69 2.79 17.07
N VAL A 202 9.54 2.39 18.03
CA VAL A 202 9.11 1.58 19.18
C VAL A 202 8.10 2.33 20.05
N GLU A 203 8.30 3.63 20.31
CA GLU A 203 7.32 4.48 21.00
C GLU A 203 5.96 4.48 20.28
N LEU A 204 5.97 4.63 18.95
CA LEU A 204 4.76 4.61 18.12
C LEU A 204 4.03 3.26 18.20
N MET A 205 4.75 2.14 18.07
CA MET A 205 4.16 0.81 18.21
C MET A 205 3.61 0.57 19.61
N GLY A 206 4.32 1.05 20.65
CA GLY A 206 3.87 0.97 22.04
C GLY A 206 2.55 1.69 22.25
N ALA A 207 2.42 2.92 21.73
CA ALA A 207 1.18 3.70 21.81
C ALA A 207 0.02 3.05 21.02
N TYR A 208 0.31 2.45 19.86
CA TYR A 208 -0.68 1.69 19.10
C TYR A 208 -1.20 0.48 19.87
N LEU A 209 -0.29 -0.31 20.45
CA LEU A 209 -0.62 -1.51 21.23
C LEU A 209 -1.32 -1.19 22.56
N SER A 210 -1.06 -0.03 23.16
CA SER A 210 -1.74 0.41 24.38
C SER A 210 -3.13 1.00 24.13
N GLY A 211 -3.53 1.18 22.87
CA GLY A 211 -4.80 1.80 22.51
C GLY A 211 -4.87 3.31 22.78
N ASP A 212 -3.73 3.98 22.94
CA ASP A 212 -3.66 5.43 23.17
C ASP A 212 -3.50 6.19 21.84
N GLU A 213 -4.62 6.59 21.25
CA GLU A 213 -4.64 7.30 19.96
C GLU A 213 -3.88 8.63 20.02
N LYS A 214 -3.92 9.35 21.15
CA LYS A 214 -3.21 10.64 21.28
C LYS A 214 -1.70 10.44 21.35
N ALA A 215 -1.26 9.47 22.15
CA ALA A 215 0.16 9.10 22.19
C ALA A 215 0.63 8.59 20.82
N PHE A 216 -0.20 7.84 20.09
CA PHE A 216 0.11 7.37 18.75
C PHE A 216 0.28 8.54 17.75
N GLN A 217 -0.60 9.53 17.78
CA GLN A 217 -0.48 10.72 16.93
C GLN A 217 0.80 11.50 17.24
N LEU A 218 1.12 11.72 18.53
CA LEU A 218 2.36 12.40 18.95
C LEU A 218 3.60 11.62 18.53
N ALA A 219 3.62 10.30 18.72
CA ALA A 219 4.72 9.43 18.32
C ALA A 219 4.87 9.38 16.79
N SER A 220 3.77 9.44 16.04
CA SER A 220 3.78 9.56 14.57
C SER A 220 4.43 10.85 14.10
N ILE A 221 4.11 11.98 14.72
CA ILE A 221 4.75 13.28 14.45
C ILE A 221 6.25 13.21 14.77
N ALA A 222 6.60 12.65 15.93
CA ALA A 222 7.99 12.54 16.37
C ALA A 222 8.82 11.64 15.44
N LEU A 223 8.28 10.49 15.02
CA LEU A 223 8.94 9.59 14.06
C LEU A 223 9.12 10.27 12.70
N LYS A 224 8.05 10.87 12.15
CA LYS A 224 8.11 11.61 10.89
C LYS A 224 9.18 12.69 10.95
N GLY A 225 9.17 13.51 11.99
CA GLY A 225 10.14 14.58 12.20
C GLY A 225 11.59 14.07 12.28
N ALA A 226 11.82 12.96 12.99
CA ALA A 226 13.16 12.36 13.09
C ALA A 226 13.68 11.84 11.74
N VAL A 227 12.82 11.17 10.96
CA VAL A 227 13.17 10.67 9.62
C VAL A 227 13.42 11.82 8.66
N GLU A 228 12.55 12.83 8.62
CA GLU A 228 12.71 14.00 7.76
C GLU A 228 13.96 14.81 8.14
N GLN A 229 14.22 15.01 9.43
CA GLN A 229 15.40 15.74 9.90
C GLN A 229 16.69 15.04 9.47
N GLU A 230 16.79 13.72 9.64
CA GLU A 230 17.99 12.99 9.26
C GLU A 230 18.16 12.93 7.74
N ALA A 231 17.07 12.71 6.98
CA ALA A 231 17.11 12.72 5.53
C ALA A 231 17.56 14.09 4.98
N SER A 232 17.04 15.18 5.54
CA SER A 232 17.43 16.55 5.17
C SER A 232 18.85 16.91 5.60
N ARG A 233 19.38 16.28 6.65
CA ARG A 233 20.78 16.43 7.06
C ARG A 233 21.74 15.79 6.06
N LEU A 234 21.41 14.60 5.56
CA LEU A 234 22.19 13.84 4.59
C LEU A 234 22.06 14.40 3.17
N GLU A 235 20.84 14.82 2.81
CA GLU A 235 20.53 15.37 1.49
C GLU A 235 19.70 16.66 1.64
N PRO A 236 20.31 17.86 1.65
CA PRO A 236 19.59 19.12 1.85
C PRO A 236 18.45 19.37 0.83
N SER A 237 18.55 18.83 -0.39
CA SER A 237 17.47 18.86 -1.38
C SER A 237 16.22 18.09 -0.97
N PHE A 238 16.31 17.17 -0.01
CA PHE A 238 15.19 16.37 0.49
C PHE A 238 14.02 17.25 0.94
N THR A 239 14.30 18.33 1.67
CA THR A 239 13.28 19.27 2.15
C THR A 239 12.53 19.95 1.00
N GLN A 240 13.24 20.36 -0.05
CA GLN A 240 12.67 21.15 -1.14
C GLN A 240 12.03 20.29 -2.24
N VAL A 241 12.50 19.05 -2.40
CA VAL A 241 12.12 18.17 -3.51
C VAL A 241 11.28 17.00 -3.04
N VAL A 242 11.70 16.29 -1.99
CA VAL A 242 11.10 15.01 -1.60
C VAL A 242 9.89 15.20 -0.69
N ILE A 243 9.97 16.06 0.32
CA ILE A 243 8.83 16.32 1.24
C ILE A 243 7.57 16.81 0.50
N PRO A 244 7.65 17.77 -0.46
CA PRO A 244 6.48 18.17 -1.24
C PRO A 244 5.91 17.04 -2.08
N ARG A 245 6.75 16.16 -2.64
CA ARG A 245 6.30 14.98 -3.40
C ARG A 245 5.59 13.97 -2.52
N ILE A 246 6.09 13.70 -1.32
CA ILE A 246 5.43 12.84 -0.33
C ILE A 246 4.03 13.37 -0.01
N SER A 247 3.92 14.67 0.27
CA SER A 247 2.64 15.33 0.56
C SER A 247 1.68 15.28 -0.64
N ALA A 248 2.21 15.53 -1.84
CA ALA A 248 1.45 15.45 -3.09
C ALA A 248 0.95 14.04 -3.41
N GLU A 249 1.75 13.00 -3.14
CA GLU A 249 1.37 11.60 -3.31
C GLU A 249 0.28 11.18 -2.33
N LYS A 250 0.37 11.62 -1.07
CA LYS A 250 -0.73 11.44 -0.10
C LYS A 250 -2.01 12.12 -0.59
N LEU A 251 -1.93 13.39 -1.01
CA LEU A 251 -3.08 14.11 -1.54
C LEU A 251 -3.69 13.40 -2.77
N TYR A 252 -2.86 12.88 -3.67
CA TYR A 252 -3.31 12.11 -4.83
C TYR A 252 -4.08 10.85 -4.41
N HIS A 253 -3.55 10.10 -3.43
CA HIS A 253 -4.17 8.90 -2.88
C HIS A 253 -5.51 9.20 -2.21
N ASP A 254 -5.61 10.30 -1.46
CA ASP A 254 -6.83 10.70 -0.74
C ASP A 254 -7.91 11.22 -1.72
N LEU A 255 -7.53 12.08 -2.67
CA LEU A 255 -8.45 12.68 -3.64
C LEU A 255 -8.96 11.69 -4.69
N ARG A 256 -8.15 10.71 -5.11
CA ARG A 256 -8.49 9.73 -6.17
C ARG A 256 -9.10 10.40 -7.42
N PRO A 257 -8.40 11.37 -8.05
CA PRO A 257 -8.97 12.24 -9.08
C PRO A 257 -9.57 11.46 -10.27
N PHE A 258 -8.92 10.39 -10.72
CA PHE A 258 -9.43 9.55 -11.80
C PHE A 258 -10.74 8.84 -11.45
N HIS A 259 -10.91 8.41 -10.20
CA HIS A 259 -12.13 7.75 -9.73
C HIS A 259 -13.33 8.70 -9.83
N TRP A 260 -13.18 9.92 -9.36
CA TRP A 260 -14.25 10.92 -9.46
C TRP A 260 -14.46 11.41 -10.89
N SER A 261 -13.39 11.54 -11.68
CA SER A 261 -13.49 12.00 -13.06
C SER A 261 -14.37 11.08 -13.91
N TRP A 262 -14.19 9.75 -13.83
CA TRP A 262 -15.02 8.83 -14.62
C TRP A 262 -16.49 8.83 -14.16
N ILE A 263 -16.76 8.95 -12.85
CA ILE A 263 -18.12 9.09 -12.33
C ILE A 263 -18.79 10.33 -12.90
N LEU A 264 -18.09 11.47 -12.92
CA LEU A 264 -18.60 12.74 -13.45
C LEU A 264 -18.79 12.70 -14.98
N TYR A 265 -17.97 11.95 -15.72
CA TYR A 265 -18.19 11.72 -17.15
C TYR A 265 -19.44 10.87 -17.41
N VAL A 266 -19.66 9.80 -16.64
CA VAL A 266 -20.89 8.99 -16.73
C VAL A 266 -22.11 9.84 -16.39
N PHE A 267 -22.02 10.66 -15.34
CA PHE A 267 -23.07 11.60 -14.98
C PHE A 267 -23.35 12.61 -16.10
N SER A 268 -22.31 13.20 -16.69
CA SER A 268 -22.44 14.07 -17.86
C SER A 268 -23.14 13.38 -19.04
N ALA A 269 -22.74 12.15 -19.37
CA ALA A 269 -23.34 11.37 -20.46
C ALA A 269 -24.82 11.06 -20.20
N LEU A 270 -25.19 10.77 -18.95
CA LEU A 270 -26.58 10.58 -18.54
C LEU A 270 -27.41 11.85 -18.76
N PHE A 271 -26.92 13.03 -18.37
CA PHE A 271 -27.65 14.30 -18.54
C PHE A 271 -27.73 14.75 -20.00
N PHE A 272 -26.73 14.43 -20.84
CA PHE A 272 -26.86 14.59 -22.29
C PHE A 272 -27.94 13.66 -22.86
N SER A 273 -28.01 12.41 -22.40
CA SER A 273 -29.02 11.45 -22.83
C SER A 273 -30.43 11.87 -22.43
N ILE A 274 -30.60 12.38 -21.20
CA ILE A 274 -31.86 12.97 -20.73
C ILE A 274 -32.22 14.20 -21.56
N ALA A 275 -31.26 15.08 -21.83
CA ALA A 275 -31.51 16.27 -22.66
C ALA A 275 -31.98 15.89 -24.07
N ALA A 276 -31.36 14.87 -24.68
CA ALA A 276 -31.74 14.34 -25.98
C ALA A 276 -33.17 13.75 -25.96
N TRP A 277 -33.50 12.93 -24.97
CA TRP A 277 -34.84 12.35 -24.82
C TRP A 277 -35.92 13.42 -24.54
N LEU A 278 -35.61 14.44 -23.73
CA LEU A 278 -36.51 15.55 -23.48
C LEU A 278 -36.70 16.42 -24.71
N SER A 279 -35.69 16.52 -25.58
CA SER A 279 -35.78 17.30 -26.83
C SER A 279 -36.67 16.67 -27.88
N THR A 280 -36.86 15.35 -27.85
CA THR A 280 -37.82 14.64 -28.72
C THR A 280 -39.24 14.59 -28.14
N SER A 281 -39.39 14.96 -26.87
CA SER A 281 -40.67 15.02 -26.17
C SER A 281 -41.23 16.45 -26.22
N ALA A 282 -42.55 16.64 -26.09
CA ALA A 282 -43.18 17.98 -26.02
C ALA A 282 -42.93 18.72 -24.68
N VAL A 283 -41.72 18.58 -24.13
CA VAL A 283 -41.33 19.08 -22.82
C VAL A 283 -40.76 20.50 -22.94
N SER A 284 -40.94 21.33 -21.89
CA SER A 284 -40.43 22.70 -21.84
C SER A 284 -38.93 22.80 -22.18
N SER A 285 -38.60 23.74 -23.07
CA SER A 285 -37.22 24.08 -23.48
C SER A 285 -36.32 24.48 -22.30
N VAL A 286 -36.90 24.95 -21.19
CA VAL A 286 -36.17 25.26 -19.95
C VAL A 286 -35.57 24.00 -19.33
N LYS A 287 -36.31 22.87 -19.30
CA LYS A 287 -35.82 21.61 -18.74
C LYS A 287 -34.69 21.03 -19.58
N VAL A 288 -34.79 21.10 -20.90
CA VAL A 288 -33.72 20.71 -21.83
C VAL A 288 -32.47 21.57 -21.60
N ARG A 289 -32.64 22.89 -21.45
CA ARG A 289 -31.53 23.82 -21.18
C ARG A 289 -30.84 23.52 -19.84
N ILE A 290 -31.61 23.30 -18.77
CA ILE A 290 -31.05 22.93 -17.46
C ILE A 290 -30.25 21.63 -17.56
N SER A 291 -30.78 20.61 -18.25
CA SER A 291 -30.08 19.34 -18.44
C SER A 291 -28.75 19.50 -19.17
N HIS A 292 -28.70 20.32 -20.23
CA HIS A 292 -27.45 20.66 -20.92
C HIS A 292 -26.46 21.38 -20.00
N TRP A 293 -26.92 22.37 -19.23
CA TRP A 293 -26.05 23.09 -18.29
C TRP A 293 -25.42 22.14 -17.28
N VAL A 294 -26.22 21.26 -16.65
CA VAL A 294 -25.70 20.24 -15.72
C VAL A 294 -24.70 19.31 -16.41
N ALA A 295 -25.01 18.85 -17.63
CA ALA A 295 -24.11 17.99 -18.40
C ALA A 295 -22.77 18.68 -18.68
N PHE A 296 -22.77 19.89 -19.24
CA PHE A 296 -21.55 20.64 -19.55
C PHE A 296 -20.76 20.99 -18.28
N SER A 297 -21.42 21.45 -17.22
CA SER A 297 -20.74 21.74 -15.95
C SER A 297 -20.06 20.49 -15.37
N SER A 298 -20.75 19.35 -15.36
CA SER A 298 -20.15 18.07 -14.93
C SER A 298 -18.99 17.66 -15.83
N MET A 299 -19.11 17.81 -17.16
CA MET A 299 -18.07 17.48 -18.13
C MET A 299 -16.81 18.33 -17.94
N PHE A 300 -16.94 19.65 -17.82
CA PHE A 300 -15.80 20.55 -17.65
C PHE A 300 -15.15 20.38 -16.27
N PHE A 301 -15.95 20.13 -15.23
CA PHE A 301 -15.40 19.80 -13.91
C PHE A 301 -14.65 18.46 -13.92
N ALA A 302 -15.20 17.42 -14.57
CA ALA A 302 -14.54 16.14 -14.78
C ALA A 302 -13.21 16.30 -15.53
N LEU A 303 -13.21 17.11 -16.61
CA LEU A 303 -12.00 17.39 -17.38
C LEU A 303 -10.94 18.10 -16.52
N GLY A 304 -11.33 19.11 -15.75
CA GLY A 304 -10.43 19.79 -14.82
C GLY A 304 -9.82 18.85 -13.79
N LEU A 305 -10.64 17.99 -13.17
CA LEU A 305 -10.18 17.02 -12.18
C LEU A 305 -9.26 15.95 -12.79
N HIS A 306 -9.55 15.50 -14.01
CA HIS A 306 -8.74 14.56 -14.76
C HIS A 306 -7.37 15.17 -15.08
N SER A 307 -7.34 16.39 -15.63
CA SER A 307 -6.11 17.12 -15.92
C SER A 307 -5.28 17.38 -14.67
N ALA A 308 -5.92 17.77 -13.55
CA ALA A 308 -5.25 17.92 -12.26
C ALA A 308 -4.65 16.59 -11.77
N GLY A 309 -5.39 15.48 -11.93
CA GLY A 309 -4.90 14.14 -11.59
C GLY A 309 -3.66 13.74 -12.38
N PHE A 310 -3.61 14.05 -13.69
CA PHE A 310 -2.42 13.87 -14.50
C PHE A 310 -1.25 14.73 -14.04
N GLY A 311 -1.48 16.01 -13.76
CA GLY A 311 -0.44 16.93 -13.26
C GLY A 311 0.16 16.43 -11.95
N LEU A 312 -0.70 16.02 -11.00
CA LEU A 312 -0.27 15.51 -9.70
C LEU A 312 0.50 14.18 -9.83
N ARG A 313 0.01 13.24 -10.66
CA ARG A 313 0.72 11.98 -10.94
C ARG A 313 2.08 12.22 -11.59
N SER A 314 2.18 13.20 -12.50
CA SER A 314 3.44 13.57 -13.14
C SER A 314 4.44 14.15 -12.14
N PHE A 315 3.97 15.01 -11.22
CA PHE A 315 4.78 15.59 -10.17
C PHE A 315 5.33 14.52 -9.20
N VAL A 316 4.47 13.59 -8.78
CA VAL A 316 4.84 12.46 -7.91
C VAL A 316 5.83 11.52 -8.60
N ALA A 317 5.59 11.18 -9.87
CA ALA A 317 6.45 10.28 -10.64
C ALA A 317 7.78 10.92 -11.06
N GLY A 318 7.87 12.26 -11.04
CA GLY A 318 9.02 13.01 -11.55
C GLY A 318 9.19 12.92 -13.08
N ARG A 319 8.17 12.42 -13.79
CA ARG A 319 8.15 12.24 -15.25
C ARG A 319 6.72 12.28 -15.79
N PRO A 320 6.51 12.58 -17.09
CA PRO A 320 5.22 12.44 -17.72
C PRO A 320 4.68 11.00 -17.62
N PRO A 321 3.36 10.80 -17.50
CA PRO A 321 2.75 9.48 -17.24
C PRO A 321 2.83 8.55 -18.46
N VAL A 322 3.07 9.12 -19.65
CA VAL A 322 3.22 8.41 -20.93
C VAL A 322 4.61 7.78 -21.12
N SER A 323 5.55 8.04 -20.21
CA SER A 323 6.93 7.54 -20.33
C SER A 323 7.10 6.07 -19.91
N ASN A 324 6.11 5.47 -19.24
CA ASN A 324 6.06 4.02 -18.95
C ASN A 324 4.61 3.51 -19.00
N MET A 325 4.17 2.99 -20.15
CA MET A 325 2.79 2.54 -20.40
C MET A 325 2.33 1.41 -19.46
N TYR A 326 3.26 0.66 -18.87
CA TYR A 326 2.97 -0.40 -17.90
C TYR A 326 2.60 0.12 -16.50
N GLU A 327 3.02 1.33 -16.12
CA GLU A 327 2.65 1.97 -14.85
C GLU A 327 1.31 2.72 -14.91
N SER A 328 0.76 2.94 -16.11
CA SER A 328 -0.47 3.69 -16.34
C SER A 328 -1.75 2.90 -15.97
N ILE A 329 -1.62 1.59 -15.75
CA ILE A 329 -2.75 0.67 -15.52
C ILE A 329 -3.05 0.48 -14.01
N VAL A 330 -2.27 1.08 -13.11
CA VAL A 330 -2.49 1.02 -11.64
C VAL A 330 -3.19 2.26 -11.10
#